data_AF-A0A2N2IXY5-F1
#
_entry.id   AF-A0A2N2IXY5-F1
#
_cell.length_a   1.000
_cell.length_b   1.000
_cell.length_c   1.000
_cell.angle_alpha   90.00
_cell.angle_beta   90.00
_cell.angle_gamma   90.00
#
_symmetry.space_group_name_H-M   'P 1'
#
loop_
_entity.id
_entity.type
_entity.pdbx_description
1 polymer ?
#
loop_
_entity_poly.entity_id
_entity_poly.type
_entity_poly.pdbx_seq_one_letter_code
_entity_poly.pdbx_strand_id
1 'polypeptide(L)'
;LTEVSSNGSDLGVDADLGDDEVAGVLDGDNAYGNYDPAQDISTQLPYTVAGASSLVAARKKDEERDGGCGTAAIVGACIDVYNIVSVLDTVPRNAGKNCIRPPIVEGVPKVPKCLDTDFVLERLPASPHLEATSDGLASTAATWRHAVEFFSNISEGGRAFRVEGLTDDYASGNAAAFYGSVARVFSDDQSLEAKRAALGSLLAYGQDYYVAFVDPAGPQNHIPAGAGQSSGHAASAYFYTTLLVDPLPASRLAEMALTPDADSRPQELKQVQQRGGGTEPVWGDNMGSDVANAARYWAGVFGRQCYDGAAGPCDPNEGKKTVRDPYGYIDGPETHPCAAYFGVTKGPYQAFAAVQWTMPEFCDVVNYDPFIRYVDRIFEQGCWTQPDPCAPPDPREDLASCTPWEAQTSDPSEWLSKSGCEYYTVTWGPDPTDLSRCIPNNTGGNTGQNGRFPEYHGTGIDGGVFWTPSIRAAWSELRGSGSTCRTHGSDAALEGFGAEMQPAQGRILLTPPHYSDSSALKEHNTVYEVVRQSTGSTVRTVQRCVQVDITGDATGTGYTLRACDHSGSCSEPITL
;
A
#
# COMPACT_ATOMS: atom_id res chain seq x y z
N LEU A 1 -35.56 -8.32 2.86
CA LEU A 1 -35.61 -6.92 2.36
C LEU A 1 -36.86 -6.78 1.49
N THR A 2 -37.78 -5.89 1.83
CA THR A 2 -39.07 -5.74 1.09
C THR A 2 -39.13 -4.49 0.23
N GLU A 3 -38.35 -3.48 0.58
CA GLU A 3 -38.29 -2.20 -0.13
C GLU A 3 -36.87 -1.64 0.05
N VAL A 4 -36.38 -0.99 -1.00
CA VAL A 4 -35.19 -0.15 -0.97
C VAL A 4 -35.55 1.12 -1.70
N SER A 5 -35.26 2.28 -1.12
CA SER A 5 -35.57 3.58 -1.70
C SER A 5 -34.42 4.54 -1.47
N SER A 6 -34.30 5.50 -2.39
CA SER A 6 -33.37 6.62 -2.26
C SER A 6 -34.07 7.91 -2.69
N ASN A 7 -33.49 9.07 -2.35
CA ASN A 7 -34.00 10.36 -2.79
C ASN A 7 -33.65 10.67 -4.28
N GLY A 8 -33.19 9.67 -5.04
CA GLY A 8 -32.85 9.74 -6.47
C GLY A 8 -33.25 8.46 -7.22
N SER A 9 -33.07 8.45 -8.54
CA SER A 9 -33.51 7.34 -9.41
C SER A 9 -32.56 6.14 -9.42
N ASP A 10 -31.28 6.33 -9.10
CA ASP A 10 -30.23 5.36 -9.42
C ASP A 10 -29.61 4.80 -8.13
N LEU A 11 -30.13 3.64 -7.72
CA LEU A 11 -29.79 2.93 -6.49
C LEU A 11 -29.53 1.47 -6.84
N GLY A 12 -28.31 1.00 -6.57
CA GLY A 12 -27.95 -0.42 -6.68
C GLY A 12 -27.75 -1.03 -5.30
N VAL A 13 -28.07 -2.32 -5.15
CA VAL A 13 -27.84 -3.05 -3.90
C VAL A 13 -27.23 -4.40 -4.20
N ASP A 14 -26.12 -4.72 -3.54
CA ASP A 14 -25.44 -6.01 -3.66
C ASP A 14 -25.39 -6.71 -2.29
N ALA A 15 -25.42 -8.05 -2.27
CA ALA A 15 -25.18 -8.82 -1.05
C ALA A 15 -23.80 -9.44 -1.12
N ASP A 16 -22.92 -8.93 -0.26
CA ASP A 16 -21.51 -9.28 -0.19
C ASP A 16 -20.78 -8.95 -1.49
N LEU A 17 -20.01 -7.87 -1.49
CA LEU A 17 -19.30 -7.45 -2.69
C LEU A 17 -18.22 -8.49 -3.05
N GLY A 18 -18.38 -9.09 -4.23
CA GLY A 18 -17.43 -10.02 -4.82
C GLY A 18 -16.13 -9.37 -5.29
N ASP A 19 -15.17 -10.20 -5.68
CA ASP A 19 -13.99 -9.80 -6.43
C ASP A 19 -14.30 -9.72 -7.94
N ASP A 20 -13.53 -8.89 -8.63
CA ASP A 20 -13.27 -9.06 -10.06
C ASP A 20 -14.44 -8.86 -11.03
N GLU A 21 -14.88 -7.61 -11.11
CA GLU A 21 -15.60 -7.08 -12.28
C GLU A 21 -17.06 -7.50 -12.41
N VAL A 22 -17.73 -7.87 -11.32
CA VAL A 22 -19.20 -8.02 -11.28
C VAL A 22 -19.76 -7.42 -9.97
N ALA A 23 -20.68 -6.45 -10.05
CA ALA A 23 -21.35 -5.86 -8.89
C ALA A 23 -22.73 -5.28 -9.23
N GLY A 24 -23.65 -5.32 -8.25
CA GLY A 24 -25.01 -4.78 -8.37
C GLY A 24 -25.16 -3.30 -8.07
N VAL A 25 -24.08 -2.51 -7.99
CA VAL A 25 -24.08 -1.17 -7.38
C VAL A 25 -24.01 0.04 -8.34
N LEU A 26 -23.44 -0.11 -9.54
CA LEU A 26 -23.33 0.94 -10.57
C LEU A 26 -23.68 0.35 -11.92
N ASP A 27 -24.58 1.01 -12.67
CA ASP A 27 -25.19 0.53 -13.93
C ASP A 27 -24.24 0.32 -15.13
N GLY A 28 -22.98 0.76 -15.05
CA GLY A 28 -21.92 0.43 -16.01
C GLY A 28 -22.03 1.12 -17.37
N ASP A 29 -22.91 2.12 -17.52
CA ASP A 29 -23.24 2.77 -18.80
C ASP A 29 -22.05 3.43 -19.54
N ASN A 30 -20.93 3.66 -18.85
CA ASN A 30 -19.73 4.31 -19.42
C ASN A 30 -18.52 3.40 -19.66
N ALA A 31 -18.72 2.08 -19.78
CA ALA A 31 -17.66 1.08 -19.97
C ALA A 31 -16.62 1.00 -18.83
N TYR A 32 -16.77 1.82 -17.79
CA TYR A 32 -16.10 1.73 -16.49
C TYR A 32 -17.15 1.32 -15.48
N GLY A 33 -17.34 0.01 -15.36
CA GLY A 33 -18.33 -0.53 -14.46
C GLY A 33 -18.44 -2.02 -14.69
N ASN A 34 -18.77 -2.67 -13.59
CA ASN A 34 -18.93 -4.10 -13.52
C ASN A 34 -20.40 -4.46 -13.29
N TYR A 35 -21.33 -3.66 -13.80
CA TYR A 35 -22.73 -3.87 -13.48
C TYR A 35 -23.17 -5.26 -13.88
N ASP A 36 -23.75 -5.97 -12.91
CA ASP A 36 -24.51 -7.17 -13.19
C ASP A 36 -25.89 -7.04 -12.56
N PRO A 37 -26.95 -6.98 -13.39
CA PRO A 37 -28.31 -6.93 -12.87
C PRO A 37 -28.67 -8.19 -12.07
N ALA A 38 -27.95 -9.31 -12.24
CA ALA A 38 -28.14 -10.51 -11.42
C ALA A 38 -27.61 -10.33 -9.98
N GLN A 39 -26.66 -9.42 -9.76
CA GLN A 39 -26.16 -9.07 -8.43
C GLN A 39 -26.98 -7.94 -7.79
N ASP A 40 -27.70 -7.14 -8.59
CA ASP A 40 -28.52 -6.04 -8.09
C ASP A 40 -29.83 -6.52 -7.45
N ILE A 41 -29.80 -6.67 -6.14
CA ILE A 41 -30.89 -7.10 -5.26
C ILE A 41 -32.06 -6.10 -5.29
N SER A 42 -31.82 -4.83 -5.63
CA SER A 42 -32.89 -3.83 -5.68
C SER A 42 -33.97 -4.19 -6.72
N THR A 43 -33.57 -4.91 -7.77
CA THR A 43 -34.46 -5.40 -8.83
C THR A 43 -35.16 -6.72 -8.47
N GLN A 44 -34.74 -7.36 -7.36
CA GLN A 44 -35.15 -8.70 -6.94
C GLN A 44 -36.05 -8.68 -5.70
N LEU A 45 -36.61 -7.53 -5.34
CA LEU A 45 -37.42 -7.39 -4.14
C LEU A 45 -38.82 -8.05 -4.30
N PRO A 46 -39.34 -8.72 -3.25
CA PRO A 46 -38.73 -8.91 -1.93
C PRO A 46 -37.61 -9.96 -1.97
N TYR A 47 -36.47 -9.60 -1.37
CA TYR A 47 -35.28 -10.45 -1.30
C TYR A 47 -35.12 -11.08 0.08
N THR A 48 -34.81 -12.37 0.14
CA THR A 48 -34.50 -13.09 1.38
C THR A 48 -33.02 -13.36 1.44
N VAL A 49 -32.34 -12.79 2.43
CA VAL A 49 -30.90 -13.00 2.65
C VAL A 49 -30.68 -14.42 3.16
N ALA A 50 -29.78 -15.16 2.51
CA ALA A 50 -29.43 -16.52 2.90
C ALA A 50 -28.30 -16.51 3.92
N GLY A 51 -28.65 -16.57 5.21
CA GLY A 51 -27.67 -16.57 6.30
C GLY A 51 -27.07 -15.20 6.59
N ALA A 52 -25.84 -15.19 7.13
CA ALA A 52 -25.13 -13.97 7.45
C ALA A 52 -24.49 -13.34 6.19
N SER A 53 -24.82 -12.08 5.91
CA SER A 53 -24.34 -11.30 4.74
C SER A 53 -24.24 -9.81 5.06
N SER A 54 -23.47 -9.08 4.27
CA SER A 54 -23.38 -7.62 4.25
C SER A 54 -24.07 -7.08 3.00
N LEU A 55 -25.22 -6.42 3.18
CA LEU A 55 -25.92 -5.73 2.11
C LEU A 55 -25.28 -4.37 1.90
N VAL A 56 -24.78 -4.11 0.70
CA VAL A 56 -24.14 -2.85 0.32
C VAL A 56 -25.02 -2.13 -0.70
N ALA A 57 -25.69 -1.08 -0.24
CA ALA A 57 -26.47 -0.19 -1.10
C ALA A 57 -25.60 0.99 -1.53
N ALA A 58 -25.52 1.26 -2.82
CA ALA A 58 -24.82 2.42 -3.37
C ALA A 58 -25.81 3.36 -4.05
N ARG A 59 -25.69 4.65 -3.75
CA ARG A 59 -26.40 5.68 -4.48
C ARG A 59 -25.46 6.31 -5.49
N LYS A 60 -25.87 6.34 -6.75
CA LYS A 60 -25.17 7.08 -7.80
C LYS A 60 -25.29 8.59 -7.57
N LYS A 61 -24.23 9.33 -7.91
CA LYS A 61 -24.20 10.79 -7.78
C LYS A 61 -25.18 11.45 -8.74
N ASP A 62 -25.91 12.43 -8.22
CA ASP A 62 -26.79 13.28 -9.01
C ASP A 62 -25.95 14.45 -9.54
N GLU A 63 -25.32 14.27 -10.70
CA GLU A 63 -24.35 15.24 -11.22
C GLU A 63 -24.98 16.56 -11.66
N GLU A 64 -26.29 16.58 -11.97
CA GLU A 64 -27.02 17.81 -12.26
C GLU A 64 -27.17 18.67 -11.00
N ARG A 65 -27.34 18.03 -9.83
CA ARG A 65 -27.56 18.70 -8.55
C ARG A 65 -26.27 18.94 -7.77
N ASP A 66 -25.41 17.94 -7.69
CA ASP A 66 -24.28 17.85 -6.77
C ASP A 66 -22.93 18.13 -7.46
N GLY A 67 -22.94 18.37 -8.77
CA GLY A 67 -21.76 18.59 -9.60
C GLY A 67 -21.20 17.31 -10.21
N GLY A 68 -20.42 17.46 -11.28
CA GLY A 68 -19.89 16.34 -12.06
C GLY A 68 -18.94 15.43 -11.27
N CYS A 69 -18.78 14.20 -11.77
CA CYS A 69 -17.76 13.28 -11.26
C CYS A 69 -16.34 13.80 -11.52
N GLY A 70 -15.35 13.33 -10.76
CA GLY A 70 -14.00 13.92 -10.74
C GLY A 70 -13.20 13.85 -12.06
N THR A 71 -13.53 12.93 -12.97
CA THR A 71 -12.90 12.84 -14.30
C THR A 71 -13.91 12.51 -15.39
N ALA A 72 -13.66 12.99 -16.62
CA ALA A 72 -14.51 12.73 -17.78
C ALA A 72 -14.72 11.24 -18.09
N ALA A 73 -13.82 10.37 -17.62
CA ALA A 73 -13.93 8.92 -17.80
C ALA A 73 -15.04 8.27 -16.96
N ILE A 74 -15.46 8.89 -15.84
CA ILE A 74 -16.45 8.32 -14.90
C ILE A 74 -17.73 9.17 -14.80
N VAL A 75 -17.84 10.24 -15.59
CA VAL A 75 -19.04 11.08 -15.67
C VAL A 75 -20.22 10.22 -16.05
N GLY A 76 -21.27 10.25 -15.24
CA GLY A 76 -22.48 9.45 -15.35
C GLY A 76 -22.39 8.10 -14.66
N ALA A 77 -21.33 7.83 -13.89
CA ALA A 77 -21.09 6.53 -13.29
C ALA A 77 -20.29 6.59 -11.96
N CYS A 78 -20.42 7.64 -11.14
CA CYS A 78 -19.75 7.70 -9.83
C CYS A 78 -20.70 7.54 -8.64
N ILE A 79 -20.19 7.01 -7.54
CA ILE A 79 -20.94 6.79 -6.29
C ILE A 79 -20.88 8.05 -5.44
N ASP A 80 -22.04 8.45 -4.94
CA ASP A 80 -22.16 9.52 -3.96
C ASP A 80 -21.83 9.00 -2.55
N VAL A 81 -22.48 7.89 -2.18
CA VAL A 81 -22.44 7.32 -0.84
C VAL A 81 -22.83 5.84 -0.82
N TYR A 82 -22.26 5.06 0.11
CA TYR A 82 -22.72 3.71 0.42
C TYR A 82 -23.49 3.65 1.74
N ASN A 83 -24.42 2.69 1.84
CA ASN A 83 -25.05 2.29 3.07
C ASN A 83 -24.90 0.79 3.24
N ILE A 84 -24.39 0.37 4.39
CA ILE A 84 -24.03 -1.02 4.64
C ILE A 84 -24.85 -1.55 5.81
N VAL A 85 -25.53 -2.66 5.58
CA VAL A 85 -26.31 -3.36 6.60
C VAL A 85 -25.88 -4.81 6.64
N SER A 86 -25.35 -5.26 7.76
CA SER A 86 -25.00 -6.67 7.95
C SER A 86 -26.15 -7.42 8.62
N VAL A 87 -26.61 -8.48 7.98
CA VAL A 87 -27.53 -9.48 8.53
C VAL A 87 -26.66 -10.58 9.13
N LEU A 88 -26.96 -10.99 10.36
CA LEU A 88 -26.17 -11.97 11.10
C LEU A 88 -27.07 -13.07 11.64
N ASP A 89 -26.57 -14.30 11.68
CA ASP A 89 -27.30 -15.46 12.21
C ASP A 89 -27.51 -15.37 13.74
N THR A 90 -26.66 -14.60 14.42
CA THR A 90 -26.69 -14.43 15.87
C THR A 90 -26.56 -12.97 16.25
N VAL A 91 -27.27 -12.56 17.30
CA VAL A 91 -27.12 -11.21 17.88
C VAL A 91 -25.71 -11.06 18.45
N PRO A 92 -24.93 -10.04 18.03
CA PRO A 92 -23.59 -9.83 18.54
C PRO A 92 -23.58 -9.49 20.03
N ARG A 93 -22.42 -9.64 20.68
CA ARG A 93 -22.21 -9.23 22.07
C ARG A 93 -22.65 -7.77 22.25
N ASN A 94 -23.31 -7.48 23.38
CA ASN A 94 -23.84 -6.15 23.70
C ASN A 94 -24.72 -5.55 22.58
N ALA A 95 -25.45 -6.41 21.85
CA ALA A 95 -26.25 -6.05 20.68
C ALA A 95 -25.45 -5.29 19.60
N GLY A 96 -24.14 -5.54 19.50
CA GLY A 96 -23.25 -4.89 18.53
C GLY A 96 -22.88 -3.44 18.85
N LYS A 97 -23.32 -2.88 19.99
CA LYS A 97 -23.09 -1.45 20.33
C LYS A 97 -21.60 -1.06 20.35
N ASN A 98 -20.73 -2.00 20.70
CA ASN A 98 -19.28 -1.79 20.79
C ASN A 98 -18.53 -2.49 19.64
N CYS A 99 -19.21 -2.92 18.59
CA CYS A 99 -18.61 -3.74 17.54
C CYS A 99 -18.67 -3.03 16.19
N ILE A 100 -17.61 -3.22 15.40
CA ILE A 100 -17.61 -2.85 13.99
C ILE A 100 -18.37 -3.92 13.21
N ARG A 101 -18.96 -3.52 12.08
CA ARG A 101 -19.62 -4.46 11.17
C ARG A 101 -18.61 -5.51 10.65
N PRO A 102 -19.06 -6.72 10.28
CA PRO A 102 -18.22 -7.67 9.58
C PRO A 102 -17.74 -7.13 8.22
N PRO A 103 -16.78 -7.81 7.58
CA PRO A 103 -16.29 -7.43 6.26
C PRO A 103 -17.41 -7.50 5.21
N ILE A 104 -17.37 -6.60 4.23
CA ILE A 104 -18.34 -6.60 3.12
C ILE A 104 -18.03 -7.62 2.01
N VAL A 105 -16.84 -8.22 2.04
CA VAL A 105 -16.32 -9.07 0.95
C VAL A 105 -17.02 -10.43 0.89
N GLU A 106 -17.38 -10.89 -0.31
CA GLU A 106 -17.98 -12.21 -0.58
C GLU A 106 -17.07 -13.35 -0.12
N GLY A 107 -17.67 -14.48 0.27
CA GLY A 107 -16.95 -15.69 0.66
C GLY A 107 -16.28 -15.65 2.04
N VAL A 108 -16.30 -14.50 2.71
CA VAL A 108 -15.65 -14.30 4.01
C VAL A 108 -16.64 -14.42 5.17
N PRO A 109 -16.30 -15.13 6.27
CA PRO A 109 -17.17 -15.24 7.44
C PRO A 109 -17.60 -13.88 8.01
N LYS A 110 -18.91 -13.70 8.22
CA LYS A 110 -19.49 -12.45 8.72
C LYS A 110 -19.46 -12.37 10.25
N VAL A 111 -18.25 -12.23 10.80
CA VAL A 111 -18.02 -12.11 12.24
C VAL A 111 -17.73 -10.66 12.63
N PRO A 112 -18.60 -10.00 13.42
CA PRO A 112 -18.31 -8.67 13.95
C PRO A 112 -17.13 -8.69 14.93
N LYS A 113 -16.32 -7.63 14.93
CA LYS A 113 -15.22 -7.44 15.90
C LYS A 113 -15.56 -6.32 16.87
N CYS A 114 -15.35 -6.54 18.16
CA CYS A 114 -15.71 -5.60 19.21
C CYS A 114 -14.51 -4.82 19.74
N LEU A 115 -14.66 -3.51 19.87
CA LEU A 115 -13.61 -2.56 20.25
C LEU A 115 -13.00 -2.85 21.63
N ASP A 116 -13.73 -3.54 22.51
CA ASP A 116 -13.32 -3.89 23.88
C ASP A 116 -12.70 -5.29 24.01
N THR A 117 -12.69 -6.11 22.95
CA THR A 117 -12.13 -7.47 23.00
C THR A 117 -11.20 -7.83 21.86
N ASP A 118 -11.46 -7.31 20.66
CA ASP A 118 -10.73 -7.68 19.46
C ASP A 118 -9.61 -6.69 19.13
N PHE A 119 -9.54 -5.57 19.85
CA PHE A 119 -8.59 -4.49 19.63
C PHE A 119 -7.84 -4.08 20.90
N VAL A 120 -6.57 -3.72 20.76
CA VAL A 120 -5.69 -3.17 21.79
C VAL A 120 -5.67 -1.64 21.64
N LEU A 121 -6.66 -0.97 22.21
CA LEU A 121 -6.85 0.47 22.05
C LEU A 121 -5.80 1.30 22.76
N GLU A 122 -5.06 0.70 23.70
CA GLU A 122 -3.92 1.31 24.39
C GLU A 122 -2.75 1.61 23.45
N ARG A 123 -2.69 0.98 22.27
CA ARG A 123 -1.71 1.31 21.20
C ARG A 123 -2.02 2.64 20.52
N LEU A 124 -3.23 3.20 20.68
CA LEU A 124 -3.54 4.49 20.10
C LEU A 124 -2.71 5.58 20.80
N PRO A 125 -1.91 6.36 20.05
CA PRO A 125 -1.18 7.47 20.64
C PRO A 125 -2.13 8.58 21.08
N ALA A 126 -1.62 9.40 21.98
CA ALA A 126 -2.24 10.65 22.43
C ALA A 126 -1.23 11.78 22.18
N SER A 127 -1.47 12.57 21.14
CA SER A 127 -0.57 13.65 20.71
C SER A 127 -1.19 15.02 21.01
N PRO A 128 -0.50 15.89 21.77
CA PRO A 128 -0.95 17.26 22.03
C PRO A 128 -0.75 18.20 20.84
N HIS A 129 -0.11 17.72 19.77
CA HIS A 129 0.15 18.48 18.55
C HIS A 129 -0.94 18.26 17.49
N LEU A 130 -1.87 17.36 17.75
CA LEU A 130 -3.00 17.06 16.88
C LEU A 130 -4.29 17.51 17.55
N GLU A 131 -5.18 18.12 16.77
CA GLU A 131 -6.42 18.68 17.27
C GLU A 131 -7.62 17.81 16.91
N ALA A 132 -8.59 17.70 17.82
CA ALA A 132 -9.87 17.06 17.56
C ALA A 132 -11.03 17.76 18.26
N THR A 133 -12.08 18.02 17.47
CA THR A 133 -13.38 18.50 17.96
C THR A 133 -14.42 17.39 17.88
N SER A 134 -15.47 17.48 18.70
CA SER A 134 -16.61 16.56 18.64
C SER A 134 -17.24 16.50 17.23
N ASP A 135 -17.36 17.65 16.56
CA ASP A 135 -17.89 17.72 15.19
C ASP A 135 -16.95 17.06 14.18
N GLY A 136 -15.63 17.22 14.34
CA GLY A 136 -14.64 16.55 13.51
C GLY A 136 -14.64 15.02 13.66
N LEU A 137 -14.87 14.52 14.88
CA LEU A 137 -15.05 13.09 15.15
C LEU A 137 -16.39 12.58 14.59
N ALA A 138 -17.47 13.34 14.72
CA ALA A 138 -18.76 12.98 14.14
C ALA A 138 -18.70 12.95 12.60
N SER A 139 -18.03 13.91 11.97
CA SER A 139 -17.77 13.94 10.53
C SER A 139 -16.92 12.74 10.10
N THR A 140 -15.87 12.41 10.84
CA THR A 140 -15.06 11.20 10.60
C THR A 140 -15.91 9.92 10.66
N ALA A 141 -16.77 9.81 11.67
CA ALA A 141 -17.68 8.68 11.80
C ALA A 141 -18.66 8.57 10.63
N ALA A 142 -19.19 9.71 10.15
CA ALA A 142 -20.08 9.77 9.00
C ALA A 142 -19.36 9.36 7.72
N THR A 143 -18.20 9.96 7.42
CA THR A 143 -17.43 9.68 6.20
C THR A 143 -17.12 8.19 6.07
N TRP A 144 -16.42 7.60 7.05
CA TRP A 144 -15.89 6.23 6.90
C TRP A 144 -16.91 5.13 7.17
N ARG A 145 -18.08 5.44 7.74
CA ARG A 145 -19.19 4.46 7.83
C ARG A 145 -19.79 4.20 6.45
N HIS A 146 -19.75 5.22 5.60
CA HIS A 146 -20.36 5.23 4.29
C HIS A 146 -19.35 5.09 3.16
N ALA A 147 -18.06 5.00 3.46
CA ALA A 147 -16.99 4.82 2.48
C ALA A 147 -16.63 3.34 2.35
N VAL A 148 -16.53 2.87 1.11
CA VAL A 148 -15.81 1.66 0.69
C VAL A 148 -15.16 1.98 -0.65
N GLU A 149 -14.21 1.17 -1.09
CA GLU A 149 -13.75 1.19 -2.49
C GLU A 149 -13.94 -0.20 -3.06
N PHE A 150 -14.35 -0.28 -4.33
CA PHE A 150 -14.49 -1.57 -4.97
C PHE A 150 -13.09 -2.13 -5.27
N PHE A 151 -12.82 -3.34 -4.78
CA PHE A 151 -11.46 -3.89 -4.65
C PHE A 151 -10.85 -4.40 -5.96
N SER A 152 -11.25 -3.83 -7.09
CA SER A 152 -10.88 -4.29 -8.43
C SER A 152 -9.66 -3.55 -9.00
N ASN A 153 -9.02 -4.16 -10.00
CA ASN A 153 -7.92 -3.58 -10.78
C ASN A 153 -8.38 -2.56 -11.85
N ILE A 154 -9.54 -1.93 -11.68
CA ILE A 154 -10.07 -0.99 -12.67
C ILE A 154 -9.31 0.34 -12.52
N SER A 155 -8.29 0.55 -13.35
CA SER A 155 -7.42 1.74 -13.44
C SER A 155 -8.06 3.09 -13.03
N GLU A 156 -8.49 3.92 -13.99
CA GLU A 156 -9.20 5.18 -13.70
C GLU A 156 -10.65 4.93 -13.25
N GLY A 157 -11.24 3.79 -13.62
CA GLY A 157 -12.62 3.46 -13.26
C GLY A 157 -12.80 3.12 -11.77
N GLY A 158 -11.76 2.76 -11.02
CA GLY A 158 -11.84 2.56 -9.58
C GLY A 158 -12.29 3.81 -8.82
N ARG A 159 -12.05 5.00 -9.40
CA ARG A 159 -12.54 6.28 -8.87
C ARG A 159 -14.07 6.35 -8.80
N ALA A 160 -14.77 5.73 -9.75
CA ALA A 160 -16.22 5.66 -9.79
C ALA A 160 -16.81 5.06 -8.50
N PHE A 161 -16.05 4.17 -7.86
CA PHE A 161 -16.47 3.45 -6.67
C PHE A 161 -16.09 4.14 -5.36
N ARG A 162 -15.44 5.30 -5.41
CA ARG A 162 -15.21 6.14 -4.22
C ARG A 162 -16.45 6.96 -3.91
N VAL A 163 -16.60 7.32 -2.64
CA VAL A 163 -17.71 8.16 -2.17
C VAL A 163 -17.44 9.63 -2.44
N GLU A 164 -17.69 10.07 -3.66
CA GLU A 164 -17.42 11.44 -4.08
C GLU A 164 -18.21 12.50 -3.30
N GLY A 165 -19.30 12.13 -2.61
CA GLY A 165 -20.03 13.04 -1.75
C GLY A 165 -19.34 13.32 -0.40
N LEU A 166 -18.35 12.51 -0.02
CA LEU A 166 -17.74 12.52 1.31
C LEU A 166 -16.22 12.65 1.29
N THR A 167 -15.56 12.21 0.22
CA THR A 167 -14.11 12.26 0.03
C THR A 167 -13.76 12.69 -1.38
N ASP A 168 -12.47 12.97 -1.61
CA ASP A 168 -11.94 13.21 -2.95
C ASP A 168 -12.07 11.95 -3.84
N ASP A 169 -12.31 12.14 -5.14
CA ASP A 169 -12.40 11.03 -6.11
C ASP A 169 -11.03 10.39 -6.41
N TYR A 170 -9.95 11.13 -6.14
CA TYR A 170 -8.60 10.67 -6.32
C TYR A 170 -8.05 10.04 -5.04
N ALA A 171 -7.35 8.90 -5.16
CA ALA A 171 -6.92 8.16 -3.99
C ALA A 171 -5.94 8.94 -3.10
N SER A 172 -5.05 9.76 -3.67
CA SER A 172 -4.23 10.66 -2.86
C SER A 172 -5.06 11.66 -2.03
N GLY A 173 -6.18 12.16 -2.56
CA GLY A 173 -7.09 13.02 -1.79
C GLY A 173 -7.86 12.24 -0.73
N ASN A 174 -8.36 11.05 -1.07
CA ASN A 174 -9.00 10.13 -0.13
C ASN A 174 -8.03 9.74 1.01
N ALA A 175 -6.77 9.43 0.69
CA ALA A 175 -5.71 9.15 1.65
C ALA A 175 -5.45 10.33 2.58
N ALA A 176 -5.35 11.56 2.05
CA ALA A 176 -5.16 12.76 2.86
C ALA A 176 -6.34 12.97 3.84
N ALA A 177 -7.57 12.67 3.41
CA ALA A 177 -8.76 12.69 4.27
C ALA A 177 -8.70 11.59 5.34
N PHE A 178 -8.30 10.37 4.97
CA PHE A 178 -8.13 9.24 5.89
C PHE A 178 -7.13 9.57 6.99
N TYR A 179 -5.93 10.05 6.62
CA TYR A 179 -4.93 10.46 7.60
C TYR A 179 -5.38 11.64 8.46
N GLY A 180 -6.17 12.56 7.92
CA GLY A 180 -6.80 13.63 8.72
C GLY A 180 -7.74 13.08 9.78
N SER A 181 -8.50 12.05 9.45
CA SER A 181 -9.36 11.34 10.40
C SER A 181 -8.57 10.52 11.43
N VAL A 182 -7.49 9.85 11.03
CA VAL A 182 -6.58 9.16 11.96
C VAL A 182 -5.93 10.15 12.92
N ALA A 183 -5.44 11.29 12.42
CA ALA A 183 -4.86 12.35 13.24
C ALA A 183 -5.83 12.87 14.32
N ARG A 184 -7.13 12.99 14.00
CA ARG A 184 -8.16 13.36 15.01
C ARG A 184 -8.33 12.30 16.08
N VAL A 185 -8.20 11.01 15.74
CA VAL A 185 -8.25 9.92 16.73
C VAL A 185 -6.98 9.89 17.59
N PHE A 186 -5.85 10.36 17.07
CA PHE A 186 -4.58 10.48 17.79
C PHE A 186 -4.48 11.72 18.70
N SER A 187 -5.32 12.75 18.49
CA SER A 187 -5.36 13.94 19.34
C SER A 187 -5.67 13.60 20.81
N ASP A 188 -5.02 14.26 21.77
CA ASP A 188 -5.32 14.08 23.20
C ASP A 188 -6.48 14.98 23.71
N ASP A 189 -7.08 15.81 22.84
CA ASP A 189 -8.20 16.70 23.17
C ASP A 189 -9.47 15.96 23.60
N GLN A 190 -9.62 14.71 23.17
CA GLN A 190 -10.85 13.93 23.29
C GLN A 190 -10.62 12.60 24.00
N SER A 191 -11.57 12.22 24.86
CA SER A 191 -11.57 10.90 25.49
C SER A 191 -11.72 9.77 24.46
N LEU A 192 -11.23 8.57 24.81
CA LEU A 192 -11.42 7.38 23.98
C LEU A 192 -12.91 7.09 23.69
N GLU A 193 -13.79 7.34 24.66
CA GLU A 193 -15.24 7.18 24.46
C GLU A 193 -15.79 8.12 23.38
N ALA A 194 -15.36 9.38 23.38
CA ALA A 194 -15.75 10.35 22.36
C ALA A 194 -15.24 9.96 20.95
N LYS A 195 -14.08 9.30 20.88
CA LYS A 195 -13.47 8.82 19.63
C LYS A 195 -14.10 7.54 19.09
N ARG A 196 -14.86 6.79 19.91
CA ARG A 196 -15.30 5.42 19.61
C ARG A 196 -15.99 5.28 18.25
N ALA A 197 -16.91 6.18 17.91
CA ALA A 197 -17.65 6.10 16.65
C ALA A 197 -16.75 6.35 15.43
N ALA A 198 -15.82 7.32 15.52
CA ALA A 198 -14.84 7.64 14.49
C ALA A 198 -13.82 6.51 14.30
N LEU A 199 -13.33 5.95 15.42
CA LEU A 199 -12.42 4.82 15.40
C LEU A 199 -13.09 3.58 14.78
N GLY A 200 -14.32 3.26 15.20
CA GLY A 200 -15.05 2.11 14.67
C GLY A 200 -15.28 2.18 13.16
N SER A 201 -15.55 3.37 12.60
CA SER A 201 -15.72 3.53 11.16
C SER A 201 -14.40 3.42 10.39
N LEU A 202 -13.31 3.99 10.90
CA LEU A 202 -11.97 3.84 10.32
C LEU A 202 -11.51 2.37 10.32
N LEU A 203 -11.75 1.65 11.42
CA LEU A 203 -11.43 0.23 11.54
C LEU A 203 -12.27 -0.64 10.61
N ALA A 204 -13.56 -0.35 10.43
CA ALA A 204 -14.41 -1.07 9.49
C ALA A 204 -13.92 -0.87 8.04
N TYR A 205 -13.54 0.35 7.67
CA TYR A 205 -12.95 0.65 6.37
C TYR A 205 -11.63 -0.11 6.16
N GLY A 206 -10.71 -0.06 7.14
CA GLY A 206 -9.45 -0.80 7.09
C GLY A 206 -9.60 -2.32 7.06
N GLN A 207 -10.62 -2.85 7.75
CA GLN A 207 -10.96 -4.27 7.73
C GLN A 207 -11.33 -4.74 6.33
N ASP A 208 -12.17 -3.99 5.61
CA ASP A 208 -12.57 -4.39 4.26
C ASP A 208 -11.36 -4.43 3.31
N TYR A 209 -10.47 -3.45 3.39
CA TYR A 209 -9.20 -3.44 2.64
C TYR A 209 -8.31 -4.63 2.99
N TYR A 210 -8.09 -4.90 4.28
CA TYR A 210 -7.29 -6.04 4.70
C TYR A 210 -7.87 -7.35 4.14
N VAL A 211 -9.18 -7.54 4.24
CA VAL A 211 -9.84 -8.75 3.76
C VAL A 211 -9.77 -8.89 2.25
N ALA A 212 -9.97 -7.82 1.50
CA ALA A 212 -9.96 -7.85 0.05
C ALA A 212 -8.56 -8.10 -0.54
N PHE A 213 -7.53 -7.50 0.03
CA PHE A 213 -6.19 -7.49 -0.59
C PHE A 213 -5.18 -8.43 0.08
N VAL A 214 -5.42 -8.86 1.33
CA VAL A 214 -4.37 -9.52 2.14
C VAL A 214 -4.84 -10.80 2.81
N ASP A 215 -6.08 -10.86 3.32
CA ASP A 215 -6.56 -12.04 4.04
C ASP A 215 -6.69 -13.25 3.11
N PRO A 216 -5.97 -14.37 3.35
CA PRO A 216 -6.06 -15.58 2.54
C PRO A 216 -7.45 -16.21 2.49
N ALA A 217 -8.36 -15.82 3.37
CA ALA A 217 -9.77 -16.20 3.28
C ALA A 217 -10.57 -15.38 2.26
N GLY A 218 -10.04 -14.24 1.84
CA GLY A 218 -10.60 -13.36 0.82
C GLY A 218 -9.98 -13.58 -0.57
N PRO A 219 -10.30 -12.69 -1.53
CA PRO A 219 -9.98 -12.87 -2.94
C PRO A 219 -8.51 -12.71 -3.31
N GLN A 220 -7.69 -12.14 -2.40
CA GLN A 220 -6.24 -11.92 -2.60
C GLN A 220 -5.93 -10.94 -3.76
N ASN A 221 -6.68 -9.84 -3.82
CA ASN A 221 -6.52 -8.86 -4.89
C ASN A 221 -5.14 -8.18 -4.84
N HIS A 222 -4.66 -7.76 -6.01
CA HIS A 222 -3.46 -6.96 -6.09
C HIS A 222 -3.74 -5.53 -5.61
N ILE A 223 -2.93 -4.98 -4.69
CA ILE A 223 -3.02 -3.55 -4.33
C ILE A 223 -2.46 -2.75 -5.51
N PRO A 224 -3.29 -1.98 -6.24
CA PRO A 224 -2.83 -1.27 -7.41
C PRO A 224 -1.81 -0.18 -7.03
N ALA A 225 -1.09 0.30 -8.04
CA ALA A 225 -0.20 1.43 -7.92
C ALA A 225 -0.28 2.30 -9.17
N GLY A 226 0.10 3.57 -9.03
CA GLY A 226 0.19 4.48 -10.16
C GLY A 226 0.55 5.89 -9.75
N ALA A 227 0.10 6.84 -10.54
CA ALA A 227 0.27 8.28 -10.39
C ALA A 227 -0.44 8.91 -9.17
N GLY A 228 -0.74 8.14 -8.12
CA GLY A 228 -1.53 8.56 -6.96
C GLY A 228 -2.94 7.98 -6.91
N GLN A 229 -3.33 7.14 -7.88
CA GLN A 229 -4.64 6.46 -7.96
C GLN A 229 -4.87 5.39 -6.89
N SER A 230 -3.83 5.01 -6.13
CA SER A 230 -3.90 3.93 -5.15
C SER A 230 -3.24 4.28 -3.81
N SER A 231 -2.91 5.55 -3.60
CA SER A 231 -2.43 6.06 -2.31
C SER A 231 -3.46 5.78 -1.21
N GLY A 232 -3.02 5.40 -0.02
CA GLY A 232 -3.83 5.18 1.17
C GLY A 232 -4.53 3.83 1.27
N HIS A 233 -4.55 3.03 0.20
CA HIS A 233 -5.24 1.73 0.20
C HIS A 233 -4.71 0.79 1.29
N ALA A 234 -3.39 0.63 1.39
CA ALA A 234 -2.80 -0.21 2.43
C ALA A 234 -2.79 0.44 3.81
N ALA A 235 -2.80 1.77 3.89
CA ALA A 235 -2.71 2.50 5.15
C ALA A 235 -3.88 2.22 6.09
N SER A 236 -5.09 2.06 5.54
CA SER A 236 -6.27 1.68 6.31
C SER A 236 -6.15 0.25 6.86
N ALA A 237 -5.65 -0.70 6.06
CA ALA A 237 -5.38 -2.07 6.49
C ALA A 237 -4.27 -2.14 7.55
N TYR A 238 -3.18 -1.38 7.39
CA TYR A 238 -2.15 -1.23 8.43
C TYR A 238 -2.75 -0.71 9.72
N PHE A 239 -3.60 0.32 9.67
CA PHE A 239 -4.21 0.91 10.86
C PHE A 239 -5.10 -0.08 11.59
N TYR A 240 -5.95 -0.79 10.85
CA TYR A 240 -6.83 -1.82 11.38
C TYR A 240 -6.05 -2.96 12.04
N THR A 241 -5.07 -3.55 11.34
CA THR A 241 -4.33 -4.71 11.84
C THR A 241 -3.38 -4.38 12.99
N THR A 242 -2.80 -3.17 13.01
CA THR A 242 -1.96 -2.70 14.12
C THR A 242 -2.73 -2.71 15.44
N LEU A 243 -4.03 -2.44 15.40
CA LEU A 243 -4.87 -2.39 16.60
C LEU A 243 -5.46 -3.76 16.97
N LEU A 244 -5.36 -4.80 16.15
CA LEU A 244 -5.91 -6.11 16.49
C LEU A 244 -5.17 -6.78 17.65
N VAL A 245 -5.92 -7.53 18.46
CA VAL A 245 -5.36 -8.45 19.46
C VAL A 245 -4.64 -9.62 18.77
N ASP A 246 -5.21 -10.14 17.68
CA ASP A 246 -4.57 -11.16 16.85
C ASP A 246 -3.43 -10.52 16.03
N PRO A 247 -2.16 -10.93 16.23
CA PRO A 247 -1.02 -10.35 15.52
C PRO A 247 -0.80 -10.95 14.12
N LEU A 248 -1.50 -12.03 13.75
CA LEU A 248 -1.30 -12.69 12.47
C LEU A 248 -1.59 -11.77 11.26
N PRO A 249 -2.71 -11.01 11.23
CA PRO A 249 -2.97 -10.01 10.19
C PRO A 249 -1.85 -8.97 10.04
N ALA A 250 -1.36 -8.43 11.15
CA ALA A 250 -0.26 -7.46 11.16
C ALA A 250 1.03 -8.07 10.60
N SER A 251 1.36 -9.31 11.00
CA SER A 251 2.56 -10.00 10.53
C SER A 251 2.54 -10.23 9.02
N ARG A 252 1.39 -10.58 8.44
CA ARG A 252 1.23 -10.75 6.98
C ARG A 252 1.47 -9.45 6.22
N LEU A 253 0.91 -8.34 6.72
CA LEU A 253 1.13 -7.02 6.14
C LEU A 253 2.61 -6.60 6.22
N ALA A 254 3.28 -6.89 7.33
CA ALA A 254 4.72 -6.62 7.48
C ALA A 254 5.59 -7.42 6.50
N GLU A 255 5.16 -8.63 6.10
CA GLU A 255 5.82 -9.41 5.06
C GLU A 255 5.65 -8.80 3.66
N MET A 256 4.53 -8.10 3.38
CA MET A 256 4.29 -7.49 2.06
C MET A 256 5.35 -6.46 1.68
N ALA A 257 5.82 -5.66 2.63
CA ALA A 257 6.89 -4.68 2.41
C ALA A 257 8.23 -5.33 2.00
N LEU A 258 8.47 -6.56 2.47
CA LEU A 258 9.72 -7.30 2.26
C LEU A 258 9.69 -8.16 1.00
N THR A 259 8.55 -8.24 0.30
CA THR A 259 8.43 -9.00 -0.94
C THR A 259 9.51 -8.57 -1.94
N PRO A 260 10.25 -9.53 -2.55
CA PRO A 260 11.29 -9.19 -3.54
C PRO A 260 10.71 -8.53 -4.78
N ASP A 261 9.48 -8.88 -5.12
CA ASP A 261 8.71 -8.26 -6.17
C ASP A 261 8.11 -6.94 -5.67
N ALA A 262 8.73 -5.84 -6.11
CA ALA A 262 8.23 -4.51 -5.76
C ALA A 262 6.85 -4.26 -6.36
N ASP A 263 6.44 -5.00 -7.41
CA ASP A 263 5.12 -4.84 -7.97
C ASP A 263 4.02 -5.28 -7.03
N SER A 264 4.24 -6.29 -6.18
CA SER A 264 3.28 -6.75 -5.17
C SER A 264 3.12 -5.84 -3.95
N ARG A 265 3.91 -4.78 -3.84
CA ARG A 265 3.88 -3.86 -2.70
C ARG A 265 2.79 -2.79 -2.89
N PRO A 266 2.24 -2.24 -1.79
CA PRO A 266 1.40 -1.05 -1.86
C PRO A 266 2.10 0.12 -2.55
N GLN A 267 1.34 1.02 -3.18
CA GLN A 267 1.88 2.13 -3.95
C GLN A 267 2.96 2.92 -3.21
N GLU A 268 2.76 3.26 -1.93
CA GLU A 268 3.73 4.00 -1.10
C GLU A 268 5.10 3.32 -1.06
N LEU A 269 5.11 1.99 -0.88
CA LEU A 269 6.34 1.21 -0.71
C LEU A 269 6.91 0.75 -2.06
N LYS A 270 6.06 0.63 -3.08
CA LYS A 270 6.43 0.30 -4.45
C LYS A 270 7.15 1.45 -5.14
N GLN A 271 6.68 2.67 -4.93
CA GLN A 271 7.24 3.87 -5.56
C GLN A 271 8.49 4.38 -4.85
N VAL A 272 8.71 4.02 -3.58
CA VAL A 272 9.93 4.39 -2.85
C VAL A 272 10.86 3.20 -2.77
N GLN A 273 12.01 3.27 -3.42
CA GLN A 273 12.93 2.14 -3.45
C GLN A 273 14.36 2.56 -3.15
N GLN A 274 14.99 1.77 -2.29
CA GLN A 274 16.43 1.76 -2.08
C GLN A 274 17.02 0.57 -2.83
N ARG A 275 17.02 0.66 -4.17
CA ARG A 275 17.60 -0.34 -5.07
C ARG A 275 18.40 0.37 -6.14
N GLY A 276 19.47 -0.28 -6.60
CA GLY A 276 20.44 0.32 -7.51
C GLY A 276 21.71 0.69 -6.76
N GLY A 277 22.65 1.36 -7.44
CA GLY A 277 23.93 1.74 -6.82
C GLY A 277 23.83 2.96 -5.89
N GLY A 278 22.66 3.61 -5.82
CA GLY A 278 22.41 4.78 -4.98
C GLY A 278 22.31 4.45 -3.48
N THR A 279 22.72 5.41 -2.65
CA THR A 279 22.68 5.28 -1.18
C THR A 279 21.36 5.74 -0.57
N GLU A 280 20.60 6.55 -1.30
CA GLU A 280 19.32 7.08 -0.86
C GLU A 280 18.14 6.40 -1.56
N PRO A 281 17.01 6.19 -0.87
CA PRO A 281 15.80 5.76 -1.53
C PRO A 281 15.29 6.87 -2.46
N VAL A 282 14.86 6.49 -3.66
CA VAL A 282 14.34 7.40 -4.68
C VAL A 282 12.90 7.06 -5.06
N TRP A 283 12.19 8.05 -5.60
CA TRP A 283 10.80 7.90 -6.04
C TRP A 283 10.64 7.44 -7.49
N GLY A 284 9.62 6.64 -7.76
CA GLY A 284 9.13 6.28 -9.08
C GLY A 284 8.62 4.83 -9.13
N ASP A 285 7.72 4.55 -10.06
CA ASP A 285 7.19 3.21 -10.32
C ASP A 285 8.35 2.25 -10.62
N ASN A 286 8.31 1.07 -9.99
CA ASN A 286 9.16 -0.01 -10.42
C ASN A 286 8.84 -0.34 -11.88
N MET A 287 9.86 -0.27 -12.72
CA MET A 287 9.76 -0.74 -14.08
C MET A 287 10.50 -2.07 -14.25
N GLY A 288 11.27 -2.53 -13.25
CA GLY A 288 12.20 -3.64 -13.42
C GLY A 288 13.53 -3.19 -14.03
N SER A 289 14.49 -4.12 -14.13
CA SER A 289 15.86 -3.86 -14.60
C SER A 289 16.16 -4.49 -15.96
N ASP A 290 15.15 -4.78 -16.76
CA ASP A 290 15.33 -5.34 -18.09
C ASP A 290 15.68 -4.25 -19.13
N VAL A 291 16.05 -4.71 -20.32
CA VAL A 291 16.42 -3.84 -21.45
C VAL A 291 15.29 -2.89 -21.83
N ALA A 292 14.03 -3.37 -21.79
CA ALA A 292 12.90 -2.57 -22.24
C ALA A 292 12.68 -1.35 -21.35
N ASN A 293 12.85 -1.55 -20.05
CA ASN A 293 12.68 -0.50 -19.06
C ASN A 293 13.85 0.48 -19.02
N ALA A 294 15.09 -0.01 -19.21
CA ALA A 294 16.23 0.87 -19.42
C ALA A 294 16.06 1.73 -20.69
N ALA A 295 15.71 1.11 -21.82
CA ALA A 295 15.48 1.80 -23.08
C ALA A 295 14.35 2.83 -22.97
N ARG A 296 13.26 2.50 -22.26
CA ARG A 296 12.17 3.44 -21.96
C ARG A 296 12.65 4.66 -21.18
N TYR A 297 13.36 4.43 -20.08
CA TYR A 297 13.88 5.50 -19.24
C TYR A 297 14.77 6.44 -20.06
N TRP A 298 15.74 5.90 -20.79
CA TRP A 298 16.67 6.70 -21.58
C TRP A 298 16.00 7.39 -22.78
N ALA A 299 14.98 6.78 -23.38
CA ALA A 299 14.16 7.45 -24.40
C ALA A 299 13.42 8.65 -23.82
N GLY A 300 12.92 8.56 -22.58
CA GLY A 300 12.32 9.69 -21.87
C GLY A 300 13.33 10.80 -21.58
N VAL A 301 14.51 10.45 -21.02
CA VAL A 301 15.58 11.43 -20.78
C VAL A 301 15.97 12.14 -22.08
N PHE A 302 16.31 11.39 -23.13
CA PHE A 302 16.75 11.95 -24.41
C PHE A 302 15.63 12.73 -25.10
N GLY A 303 14.43 12.16 -25.24
CA GLY A 303 13.34 12.76 -26.00
C GLY A 303 12.83 14.08 -25.43
N ARG A 304 13.04 14.36 -24.13
CA ARG A 304 12.57 15.62 -23.50
C ARG A 304 13.58 16.72 -23.42
N GLN A 305 14.87 16.42 -23.57
CA GLN A 305 15.92 17.45 -23.60
C GLN A 305 15.92 18.35 -22.33
N CYS A 306 15.57 17.80 -21.18
CA CYS A 306 15.56 18.49 -19.88
C CYS A 306 16.76 18.11 -19.00
N TYR A 307 17.76 17.42 -19.56
CA TYR A 307 18.98 17.01 -18.86
C TYR A 307 20.12 18.01 -19.12
N ASP A 308 21.16 17.96 -18.28
CA ASP A 308 22.33 18.84 -18.42
C ASP A 308 23.08 18.60 -19.74
N GLY A 309 23.33 19.68 -20.47
CA GLY A 309 23.96 19.63 -21.80
C GLY A 309 23.04 19.27 -22.97
N ALA A 310 21.71 19.18 -22.76
CA ALA A 310 20.75 18.96 -23.83
C ALA A 310 20.84 20.04 -24.93
N ALA A 311 20.69 19.63 -26.20
CA ALA A 311 20.78 20.51 -27.36
C ALA A 311 19.42 21.10 -27.78
N GLY A 312 18.32 20.43 -27.43
CA GLY A 312 16.96 20.83 -27.75
C GLY A 312 16.24 21.60 -26.62
N PRO A 313 15.02 22.11 -26.88
CA PRO A 313 14.20 22.70 -25.83
C PRO A 313 13.65 21.64 -24.88
N CYS A 314 13.69 21.92 -23.58
CA CYS A 314 13.09 21.05 -22.57
C CYS A 314 11.55 20.99 -22.71
N ASP A 315 10.99 19.79 -22.84
CA ASP A 315 9.54 19.52 -22.72
C ASP A 315 9.24 18.62 -21.52
N PRO A 316 8.84 19.19 -20.37
CA PRO A 316 8.57 18.42 -19.17
C PRO A 316 7.21 17.74 -19.17
N ASN A 317 6.34 17.91 -20.18
CA ASN A 317 4.97 17.40 -20.17
C ASN A 317 4.78 16.08 -20.92
N GLU A 318 5.72 15.70 -21.78
CA GLU A 318 5.58 14.51 -22.62
C GLU A 318 6.18 13.26 -21.92
N GLY A 319 5.67 12.04 -22.18
CA GLY A 319 6.15 10.79 -21.55
C GLY A 319 5.44 10.38 -20.25
N LYS A 320 5.82 9.23 -19.68
CA LYS A 320 5.18 8.70 -18.46
C LYS A 320 5.72 9.45 -17.24
N LYS A 321 4.84 9.97 -16.39
CA LYS A 321 5.20 10.88 -15.29
C LYS A 321 5.45 10.20 -13.94
N THR A 322 5.77 8.91 -13.98
CA THR A 322 6.04 8.10 -12.78
C THR A 322 7.23 7.17 -12.96
N VAL A 323 8.00 7.24 -14.06
CA VAL A 323 9.10 6.30 -14.29
C VAL A 323 10.24 6.57 -13.32
N ARG A 324 10.71 5.52 -12.63
CA ARG A 324 11.90 5.59 -11.77
C ARG A 324 13.18 5.58 -12.60
N ASP A 325 14.26 6.16 -12.05
CA ASP A 325 15.61 5.83 -12.48
C ASP A 325 15.91 4.32 -12.25
N PRO A 326 16.18 3.53 -13.31
CA PRO A 326 16.46 2.10 -13.16
C PRO A 326 17.69 1.85 -12.27
N TYR A 327 18.62 2.80 -12.19
CA TYR A 327 19.87 2.68 -11.43
C TYR A 327 19.78 3.21 -9.99
N GLY A 328 18.67 3.84 -9.62
CA GLY A 328 18.39 4.26 -8.24
C GLY A 328 19.18 5.48 -7.75
N TYR A 329 19.68 6.33 -8.64
CA TYR A 329 20.41 7.54 -8.26
C TYR A 329 19.54 8.79 -8.24
N ILE A 330 18.42 8.79 -8.97
CA ILE A 330 17.61 9.97 -9.21
C ILE A 330 16.13 9.72 -8.90
N ASP A 331 15.49 10.68 -8.22
CA ASP A 331 14.04 10.74 -8.10
C ASP A 331 13.37 10.91 -9.47
N GLY A 332 12.33 10.13 -9.75
CA GLY A 332 11.54 10.26 -10.96
C GLY A 332 10.67 11.52 -11.00
N PRO A 333 9.99 11.79 -12.13
CA PRO A 333 10.11 11.04 -13.39
C PRO A 333 11.43 11.29 -14.14
N GLU A 334 11.74 10.43 -15.09
CA GLU A 334 12.95 10.46 -15.93
C GLU A 334 13.13 11.76 -16.72
N THR A 335 12.03 12.46 -16.99
CA THR A 335 12.04 13.66 -17.83
C THR A 335 12.29 14.95 -17.07
N HIS A 336 11.87 15.01 -15.81
CA HIS A 336 11.94 16.19 -14.97
C HIS A 336 11.83 15.69 -13.53
N PRO A 337 12.96 15.33 -12.90
CA PRO A 337 12.99 14.80 -11.55
C PRO A 337 12.15 15.62 -10.58
N CYS A 338 11.39 14.93 -9.72
CA CYS A 338 10.56 15.51 -8.68
C CYS A 338 9.37 16.38 -9.15
N ALA A 339 8.96 16.26 -10.41
CA ALA A 339 7.80 16.95 -10.96
C ALA A 339 6.54 16.05 -11.09
N ALA A 340 5.47 16.63 -11.65
CA ALA A 340 4.22 15.96 -11.99
C ALA A 340 3.57 15.22 -10.81
N TYR A 341 3.45 13.89 -10.86
CA TYR A 341 2.76 13.09 -9.84
C TYR A 341 3.54 12.96 -8.53
N PHE A 342 4.78 13.43 -8.48
CA PHE A 342 5.50 13.60 -7.23
C PHE A 342 4.73 14.52 -6.27
N GLY A 343 4.24 15.67 -6.74
CA GLY A 343 3.45 16.60 -5.92
C GLY A 343 2.09 16.03 -5.49
N VAL A 344 1.60 15.02 -6.21
CA VAL A 344 0.34 14.34 -5.92
C VAL A 344 0.49 13.31 -4.79
N THR A 345 1.66 12.71 -4.63
CA THR A 345 1.96 11.72 -3.58
C THR A 345 2.65 12.31 -2.36
N LYS A 346 3.32 13.46 -2.50
CA LYS A 346 4.06 14.14 -1.41
C LYS A 346 3.26 14.34 -0.12
N GLY A 347 2.04 14.88 -0.22
CA GLY A 347 1.19 15.16 0.93
C GLY A 347 0.73 13.90 1.68
N PRO A 348 0.14 12.91 0.98
CA PRO A 348 -0.21 11.64 1.60
C PRO A 348 1.00 10.89 2.17
N TYR A 349 2.17 10.98 1.54
CA TYR A 349 3.38 10.34 2.05
C TYR A 349 3.89 10.99 3.33
N GLN A 350 3.84 12.32 3.42
CA GLN A 350 4.10 13.05 4.66
C GLN A 350 3.19 12.53 5.79
N ALA A 351 1.89 12.44 5.49
CA ALA A 351 0.90 11.99 6.45
C ALA A 351 1.12 10.52 6.88
N PHE A 352 1.45 9.63 5.94
CA PHE A 352 1.77 8.24 6.23
C PHE A 352 3.01 8.10 7.11
N ALA A 353 4.08 8.86 6.86
CA ALA A 353 5.26 8.88 7.70
C ALA A 353 4.98 9.46 9.10
N ALA A 354 4.16 10.52 9.20
CA ALA A 354 3.76 11.08 10.49
C ALA A 354 2.99 10.07 11.34
N VAL A 355 2.08 9.30 10.75
CA VAL A 355 1.37 8.21 11.44
C VAL A 355 2.35 7.15 11.93
N GLN A 356 3.31 6.73 11.10
CA GLN A 356 4.34 5.77 11.48
C GLN A 356 5.23 6.27 12.63
N TRP A 357 5.64 7.54 12.64
CA TRP A 357 6.41 8.10 13.78
C TRP A 357 5.57 8.29 15.04
N THR A 358 4.29 8.61 14.90
CA THR A 358 3.40 8.86 16.05
C THR A 358 2.94 7.55 16.70
N MET A 359 2.83 6.47 15.93
CA MET A 359 2.38 5.15 16.38
C MET A 359 3.42 4.08 15.99
N PRO A 360 4.42 3.78 16.82
CA PRO A 360 5.51 2.91 16.42
C PRO A 360 5.09 1.48 16.07
N GLU A 361 4.05 0.94 16.70
CA GLU A 361 3.50 -0.37 16.33
C GLU A 361 3.01 -0.36 14.87
N PHE A 362 2.46 0.76 14.40
CA PHE A 362 2.07 0.91 13.00
C PHE A 362 3.29 0.91 12.09
N CYS A 363 4.38 1.55 12.50
CA CYS A 363 5.66 1.47 11.79
C CYS A 363 6.19 0.03 11.71
N ASP A 364 6.07 -0.74 12.79
CA ASP A 364 6.49 -2.15 12.83
C ASP A 364 5.66 -3.02 11.87
N VAL A 365 4.36 -2.72 11.69
CA VAL A 365 3.52 -3.39 10.68
C VAL A 365 3.86 -2.96 9.26
N VAL A 366 4.18 -1.68 9.02
CA VAL A 366 4.61 -1.21 7.68
C VAL A 366 5.97 -1.79 7.29
N ASN A 367 6.88 -1.90 8.25
CA ASN A 367 8.17 -2.60 8.14
C ASN A 367 9.02 -2.20 6.93
N TYR A 368 9.12 -0.88 6.63
CA TYR A 368 9.82 -0.40 5.44
C TYR A 368 10.57 0.93 5.66
N ASP A 369 11.73 0.85 6.32
CA ASP A 369 12.60 2.01 6.60
C ASP A 369 12.94 2.89 5.38
N PRO A 370 13.13 2.37 4.14
CA PRO A 370 13.40 3.23 2.99
C PRO A 370 12.33 4.30 2.77
N PHE A 371 11.07 4.03 3.13
CA PHE A 371 10.00 5.02 3.01
C PHE A 371 10.18 6.18 3.99
N ILE A 372 10.50 5.90 5.25
CA ILE A 372 10.73 6.93 6.27
C ILE A 372 11.92 7.81 5.89
N ARG A 373 13.03 7.18 5.49
CA ARG A 373 14.23 7.90 5.02
C ARG A 373 13.92 8.79 3.82
N TYR A 374 13.16 8.27 2.86
CA TYR A 374 12.73 9.04 1.70
C TYR A 374 11.90 10.26 2.09
N VAL A 375 10.86 10.09 2.92
CA VAL A 375 10.00 11.19 3.32
C VAL A 375 10.81 12.24 4.10
N ASP A 376 11.62 11.82 5.05
CA ASP A 376 12.51 12.69 5.82
C ASP A 376 13.43 13.53 4.90
N ARG A 377 14.07 12.86 3.93
CA ARG A 377 14.96 13.46 2.93
C ARG A 377 14.24 14.48 2.05
N ILE A 378 13.06 14.17 1.51
CA ILE A 378 12.38 15.10 0.58
C ILE A 378 11.94 16.40 1.26
N PHE A 379 11.70 16.40 2.58
CA PHE A 379 11.29 17.60 3.31
C PHE A 379 12.48 18.44 3.79
N GLU A 380 13.66 17.85 4.01
CA GLU A 380 14.88 18.62 4.38
C GLU A 380 15.73 19.02 3.20
N GLN A 381 15.93 18.08 2.27
CA GLN A 381 16.90 18.19 1.20
C GLN A 381 16.20 18.44 -0.13
N GLY A 382 14.93 18.07 -0.28
CA GLY A 382 14.22 18.25 -1.54
C GLY A 382 14.55 17.15 -2.56
N CYS A 383 14.67 17.54 -3.82
CA CYS A 383 14.86 16.61 -4.92
C CYS A 383 16.26 15.97 -4.93
N TRP A 384 16.34 14.66 -5.13
CA TRP A 384 17.60 13.92 -5.16
C TRP A 384 17.98 13.53 -6.58
N THR A 385 18.98 14.22 -7.14
CA THR A 385 19.56 13.91 -8.45
C THR A 385 21.09 13.80 -8.43
N GLN A 386 21.71 13.88 -7.25
CA GLN A 386 23.17 13.80 -7.05
C GLN A 386 23.51 13.04 -5.77
N PRO A 387 24.64 12.30 -5.73
CA PRO A 387 25.55 12.06 -6.85
C PRO A 387 24.93 11.12 -7.90
N ASP A 388 24.99 11.52 -9.18
CA ASP A 388 24.57 10.68 -10.31
C ASP A 388 25.79 10.28 -11.14
N PRO A 389 26.23 9.01 -11.06
CA PRO A 389 27.39 8.55 -11.82
C PRO A 389 27.09 8.35 -13.31
N CYS A 390 25.82 8.37 -13.73
CA CYS A 390 25.42 8.10 -15.10
C CYS A 390 25.63 9.31 -16.02
N ALA A 391 26.27 9.09 -17.17
CA ALA A 391 26.44 10.13 -18.16
C ALA A 391 25.07 10.59 -18.74
N PRO A 392 24.82 11.91 -18.88
CA PRO A 392 23.70 12.39 -19.67
C PRO A 392 23.84 11.98 -21.14
N PRO A 393 22.73 11.98 -21.90
CA PRO A 393 22.80 11.75 -23.34
C PRO A 393 23.82 12.63 -24.05
N ASP A 394 24.49 12.05 -25.04
CA ASP A 394 25.57 12.73 -25.76
C ASP A 394 25.00 13.87 -26.63
N PRO A 395 25.51 15.10 -26.50
CA PRO A 395 25.01 16.25 -27.26
C PRO A 395 25.28 16.16 -28.77
N ARG A 396 26.07 15.17 -29.21
CA ARG A 396 26.35 14.90 -30.63
C ARG A 396 25.30 13.99 -31.29
N GLU A 397 24.37 13.43 -30.54
CA GLU A 397 23.29 12.62 -31.11
C GLU A 397 22.38 13.46 -32.02
N ASP A 398 21.90 12.85 -33.10
CA ASP A 398 20.91 13.48 -33.97
C ASP A 398 19.51 13.33 -33.38
N LEU A 399 18.92 14.44 -32.94
CA LEU A 399 17.57 14.49 -32.37
C LEU A 399 16.48 13.95 -33.32
N ALA A 400 16.72 13.95 -34.64
CA ALA A 400 15.74 13.50 -35.62
C ALA A 400 15.76 11.98 -35.86
N SER A 401 16.90 11.33 -35.64
CA SER A 401 17.09 9.91 -35.97
C SER A 401 17.41 9.02 -34.77
N CYS A 402 17.84 9.57 -33.64
CA CYS A 402 18.11 8.81 -32.42
C CYS A 402 16.82 8.55 -31.61
N THR A 403 16.45 7.27 -31.52
CA THR A 403 15.27 6.73 -30.84
C THR A 403 15.70 5.59 -29.89
N PRO A 404 16.18 5.90 -28.65
CA PRO A 404 16.60 4.86 -27.70
C PRO A 404 15.51 3.81 -27.40
N TRP A 405 14.23 4.18 -27.56
CA TRP A 405 13.08 3.29 -27.42
C TRP A 405 13.13 2.10 -28.39
N GLU A 406 13.70 2.24 -29.59
CA GLU A 406 13.76 1.15 -30.57
C GLU A 406 14.85 0.12 -30.27
N ALA A 407 15.71 0.39 -29.27
CA ALA A 407 16.72 -0.55 -28.77
C ALA A 407 16.15 -1.68 -27.89
N GLN A 408 14.84 -1.88 -27.84
CA GLN A 408 14.16 -2.91 -27.04
C GLN A 408 14.33 -4.33 -27.61
N THR A 409 15.57 -4.76 -27.75
CA THR A 409 15.94 -6.11 -28.19
C THR A 409 16.76 -6.75 -27.08
N SER A 410 16.58 -8.06 -26.90
CA SER A 410 17.33 -8.85 -25.92
C SER A 410 18.80 -9.04 -26.31
N ASP A 411 19.21 -8.63 -27.51
CA ASP A 411 20.58 -8.68 -28.00
C ASP A 411 21.21 -7.27 -27.97
N PRO A 412 22.12 -6.99 -27.01
CA PRO A 412 22.81 -5.71 -26.91
C PRO A 412 23.59 -5.30 -28.16
N SER A 413 24.00 -6.26 -29.00
CA SER A 413 24.73 -5.97 -30.25
C SER A 413 23.86 -5.29 -31.31
N GLU A 414 22.53 -5.39 -31.19
CA GLU A 414 21.59 -4.78 -32.14
C GLU A 414 21.20 -3.34 -31.76
N TRP A 415 21.47 -2.92 -30.51
CA TRP A 415 20.94 -1.68 -29.95
C TRP A 415 21.27 -0.44 -30.77
N LEU A 416 22.54 -0.25 -31.13
CA LEU A 416 23.00 0.88 -31.97
C LEU A 416 22.30 0.89 -33.34
N SER A 417 22.15 -0.28 -33.96
CA SER A 417 21.58 -0.38 -35.30
C SER A 417 20.08 -0.09 -35.33
N LYS A 418 19.36 -0.37 -34.24
CA LYS A 418 17.91 -0.18 -34.15
C LYS A 418 17.50 1.16 -33.56
N SER A 419 18.30 1.72 -32.65
CA SER A 419 18.01 3.04 -32.07
C SER A 419 18.32 4.19 -33.01
N GLY A 420 19.12 3.99 -34.06
CA GLY A 420 19.60 5.09 -34.90
C GLY A 420 20.53 6.08 -34.16
N CYS A 421 20.89 5.81 -32.90
CA CYS A 421 21.78 6.63 -32.09
C CYS A 421 23.23 6.19 -32.29
N GLU A 422 24.15 7.14 -32.49
CA GLU A 422 25.56 6.84 -32.76
C GLU A 422 26.34 6.54 -31.46
N TYR A 423 25.96 7.17 -30.35
CA TYR A 423 26.70 7.14 -29.08
C TYR A 423 25.95 6.45 -27.92
N TYR A 424 24.68 6.10 -28.11
CA TYR A 424 23.90 5.35 -27.12
C TYR A 424 24.55 4.00 -26.81
N THR A 425 24.71 3.70 -25.52
CA THR A 425 25.39 2.51 -24.96
C THR A 425 26.91 2.50 -25.14
N VAL A 426 27.47 3.60 -25.68
CA VAL A 426 28.91 3.83 -25.84
C VAL A 426 29.39 4.93 -24.90
N THR A 427 28.73 6.09 -24.91
CA THR A 427 29.11 7.25 -24.09
C THR A 427 28.04 7.66 -23.07
N TRP A 428 26.83 7.12 -23.19
CA TRP A 428 25.69 7.32 -22.31
C TRP A 428 24.73 6.12 -22.40
N GLY A 429 23.69 6.05 -21.57
CA GLY A 429 22.72 4.95 -21.61
C GLY A 429 23.07 3.77 -20.68
N PRO A 430 22.43 2.61 -20.87
CA PRO A 430 22.76 1.40 -20.12
C PRO A 430 24.12 0.83 -20.54
N ASP A 431 24.83 0.23 -19.58
CA ASP A 431 26.03 -0.56 -19.89
C ASP A 431 25.61 -1.87 -20.58
N PRO A 432 26.05 -2.13 -21.82
CA PRO A 432 25.65 -3.32 -22.57
C PRO A 432 26.17 -4.63 -21.95
N THR A 433 27.13 -4.56 -21.02
CA THR A 433 27.68 -5.71 -20.31
C THR A 433 27.00 -5.97 -18.96
N ASP A 434 26.34 -4.97 -18.38
CA ASP A 434 25.64 -5.05 -17.10
C ASP A 434 24.50 -4.02 -17.05
N LEU A 435 23.27 -4.45 -17.34
CA LEU A 435 22.07 -3.60 -17.36
C LEU A 435 21.73 -2.96 -16.01
N SER A 436 22.30 -3.46 -14.91
CA SER A 436 22.17 -2.83 -13.60
C SER A 436 23.01 -1.55 -13.47
N ARG A 437 23.83 -1.24 -14.48
CA ARG A 437 24.71 -0.08 -14.55
C ARG A 437 24.41 0.78 -15.78
N CYS A 438 24.78 2.03 -15.66
CA CYS A 438 24.80 3.00 -16.74
C CYS A 438 26.25 3.23 -17.17
N ILE A 439 26.42 3.77 -18.38
CA ILE A 439 27.72 4.30 -18.81
C ILE A 439 28.10 5.48 -17.89
N PRO A 440 29.29 5.45 -17.27
CA PRO A 440 29.65 6.46 -16.28
C PRO A 440 30.00 7.81 -16.92
N ASN A 441 29.82 8.89 -16.17
CA ASN A 441 30.26 10.24 -16.53
C ASN A 441 31.71 10.24 -17.03
N ASN A 442 32.02 11.14 -17.98
CA ASN A 442 33.38 11.31 -18.51
C ASN A 442 33.92 10.13 -19.33
N THR A 443 33.03 9.29 -19.86
CA THR A 443 33.36 8.17 -20.75
C THR A 443 33.28 8.59 -22.22
N GLY A 444 34.08 7.96 -23.08
CA GLY A 444 33.91 8.06 -24.55
C GLY A 444 34.12 9.46 -25.15
N GLY A 445 34.88 10.33 -24.48
CA GLY A 445 35.18 11.68 -24.93
C GLY A 445 34.28 12.78 -24.36
N ASN A 446 33.25 12.43 -23.57
CA ASN A 446 32.36 13.40 -22.95
C ASN A 446 32.90 13.95 -21.62
N THR A 447 34.03 14.66 -21.66
CA THR A 447 34.66 15.24 -20.46
C THR A 447 33.88 16.43 -19.91
N GLY A 448 33.76 16.53 -18.58
CA GLY A 448 33.10 17.62 -17.86
C GLY A 448 31.68 17.31 -17.39
N GLN A 449 31.16 16.10 -17.64
CA GLN A 449 29.83 15.69 -17.21
C GLN A 449 29.77 15.43 -15.70
N ASN A 450 28.65 15.84 -15.08
CA ASN A 450 28.39 15.69 -13.66
C ASN A 450 26.98 15.13 -13.40
N GLY A 451 26.60 14.07 -14.11
CA GLY A 451 25.28 13.46 -14.01
C GLY A 451 24.24 14.07 -14.95
N ARG A 452 23.05 13.48 -14.95
CA ARG A 452 21.94 13.83 -15.85
C ARG A 452 21.21 15.12 -15.48
N PHE A 453 21.01 15.36 -14.19
CA PHE A 453 20.11 16.42 -13.69
C PHE A 453 20.71 17.20 -12.48
N PRO A 454 21.99 17.63 -12.50
CA PRO A 454 22.64 18.29 -11.37
C PRO A 454 21.92 19.54 -10.85
N GLU A 455 21.27 20.31 -11.71
CA GLU A 455 20.55 21.55 -11.40
C GLU A 455 19.29 21.34 -10.56
N TYR A 456 18.74 20.13 -10.55
CA TYR A 456 17.56 19.76 -9.77
C TYR A 456 17.92 19.31 -8.35
N HIS A 457 19.18 18.98 -8.07
CA HIS A 457 19.55 18.47 -6.75
C HIS A 457 19.34 19.53 -5.67
N GLY A 458 18.72 19.14 -4.56
CA GLY A 458 18.48 20.06 -3.47
C GLY A 458 17.31 21.02 -3.70
N THR A 459 16.70 21.00 -4.90
CA THR A 459 15.60 21.92 -5.20
C THR A 459 14.38 21.56 -4.38
N GLY A 460 13.73 22.60 -3.84
CA GLY A 460 12.46 22.44 -3.15
C GLY A 460 11.45 21.82 -4.10
N ILE A 461 10.74 20.80 -3.63
CA ILE A 461 9.65 20.21 -4.40
C ILE A 461 8.48 21.18 -4.29
N ASP A 462 8.24 21.94 -5.36
CA ASP A 462 7.14 22.89 -5.39
C ASP A 462 5.80 22.16 -5.31
N GLY A 463 4.96 22.68 -4.42
CA GLY A 463 3.60 22.21 -4.27
C GLY A 463 3.44 20.88 -3.54
N GLY A 464 2.17 20.51 -3.49
CA GLY A 464 1.59 19.30 -2.95
C GLY A 464 0.09 19.51 -3.05
N VAL A 465 -0.62 18.57 -3.67
CA VAL A 465 -2.05 18.78 -3.96
C VAL A 465 -2.89 18.37 -2.75
N PHE A 466 -2.58 17.19 -2.19
CA PHE A 466 -3.40 16.53 -1.19
C PHE A 466 -2.72 16.55 0.18
N TRP A 467 -2.77 17.69 0.87
CA TRP A 467 -2.23 17.80 2.23
C TRP A 467 -3.26 17.40 3.28
N THR A 468 -2.79 16.75 4.35
CA THR A 468 -3.53 16.68 5.61
C THR A 468 -3.19 17.90 6.46
N PRO A 469 -4.07 18.91 6.61
CA PRO A 469 -3.69 20.20 7.17
C PRO A 469 -3.16 20.13 8.61
N SER A 470 -3.77 19.30 9.46
CA SER A 470 -3.33 19.13 10.86
C SER A 470 -1.93 18.53 10.96
N ILE A 471 -1.65 17.47 10.20
CA ILE A 471 -0.32 16.86 10.16
C ILE A 471 0.71 17.84 9.58
N ARG A 472 0.36 18.56 8.50
CA ARG A 472 1.27 19.54 7.90
C ARG A 472 1.62 20.66 8.88
N ALA A 473 0.64 21.13 9.65
CA ALA A 473 0.84 22.17 10.67
C ALA A 473 1.72 21.70 11.82
N ALA A 474 1.61 20.42 12.20
CA ALA A 474 2.36 19.80 13.30
C ALA A 474 3.59 18.99 12.81
N TRP A 475 4.04 19.19 11.57
CA TRP A 475 5.04 18.32 10.96
C TRP A 475 6.34 18.27 11.74
N SER A 476 6.83 19.42 12.22
CA SER A 476 8.08 19.51 12.99
C SER A 476 8.03 18.74 14.30
N GLU A 477 6.85 18.59 14.90
CA GLU A 477 6.62 17.95 16.18
C GLU A 477 6.33 16.45 16.03
N LEU A 478 5.62 16.07 14.97
CA LEU A 478 5.30 14.67 14.66
C LEU A 478 6.47 13.93 13.99
N ARG A 479 7.36 14.68 13.33
CA ARG A 479 8.51 14.12 12.65
C ARG A 479 9.51 13.58 13.66
N GLY A 480 9.80 12.28 13.55
CA GLY A 480 10.88 11.64 14.30
C GLY A 480 12.26 12.13 13.84
N SER A 481 13.27 11.97 14.70
CA SER A 481 14.67 12.30 14.40
C SER A 481 15.50 11.13 13.84
N GLY A 482 14.90 9.94 13.75
CA GLY A 482 15.56 8.70 13.34
C GLY A 482 15.33 8.35 11.87
N SER A 483 16.28 7.61 11.28
CA SER A 483 16.15 6.98 9.97
C SER A 483 15.17 5.80 9.93
N THR A 484 14.59 5.47 11.08
CA THR A 484 13.55 4.46 11.27
C THR A 484 12.58 4.96 12.34
N CYS A 485 11.32 4.53 12.25
CA CYS A 485 10.29 4.71 13.27
C CYS A 485 10.06 3.46 14.12
N ARG A 486 10.83 2.39 13.87
CA ARG A 486 10.64 1.09 14.52
C ARG A 486 11.13 1.15 15.96
N THR A 487 10.35 0.56 16.88
CA THR A 487 10.75 0.46 18.30
C THR A 487 11.67 -0.72 18.57
N HIS A 488 11.64 -1.71 17.69
CA HIS A 488 12.55 -2.84 17.69
C HIS A 488 13.69 -2.55 16.70
N GLY A 489 14.94 -2.83 17.10
CA GLY A 489 16.09 -2.58 16.22
C GLY A 489 15.88 -3.21 14.84
N SER A 490 16.50 -2.64 13.79
CA SER A 490 16.34 -3.13 12.41
C SER A 490 16.62 -4.63 12.20
N ASP A 491 17.35 -5.23 13.15
CA ASP A 491 17.77 -6.64 13.18
C ASP A 491 16.89 -7.53 14.07
N ALA A 492 15.90 -6.95 14.77
CA ALA A 492 14.84 -7.70 15.41
C ALA A 492 13.90 -8.22 14.32
N ALA A 493 14.36 -9.21 13.55
CA ALA A 493 13.44 -10.21 13.04
C ALA A 493 12.55 -10.57 14.22
N LEU A 494 11.22 -10.39 14.11
CA LEU A 494 10.21 -10.85 15.05
C LEU A 494 10.72 -12.08 15.82
N GLU A 495 11.40 -11.87 16.95
CA GLU A 495 12.32 -12.87 17.49
C GLU A 495 11.48 -13.88 18.24
N GLY A 496 11.44 -15.10 17.70
CA GLY A 496 11.02 -16.29 18.41
C GLY A 496 9.51 -16.39 18.61
N PHE A 497 8.89 -17.29 17.86
CA PHE A 497 7.65 -17.87 18.34
C PHE A 497 7.97 -18.64 19.63
N GLY A 498 7.34 -18.27 20.75
CA GLY A 498 7.33 -19.12 21.94
C GLY A 498 6.58 -20.41 21.63
N ALA A 499 7.15 -21.58 21.88
CA ALA A 499 6.43 -22.84 21.70
C ALA A 499 6.03 -23.39 23.09
N GLU A 500 4.72 -23.44 23.39
CA GLU A 500 4.21 -24.11 24.58
C GLU A 500 3.50 -25.42 24.18
N MET A 501 3.92 -26.54 24.77
CA MET A 501 3.28 -27.83 24.53
C MET A 501 2.12 -28.00 25.53
N GLN A 502 0.92 -28.35 25.03
CA GLN A 502 -0.20 -28.73 25.91
C GLN A 502 -0.37 -30.27 25.92
N PRO A 503 0.14 -30.96 26.96
CA PRO A 503 0.26 -32.43 26.95
C PRO A 503 -1.08 -33.16 26.88
N ALA A 504 -2.17 -32.51 27.34
CA ALA A 504 -3.50 -33.11 27.36
C ALA A 504 -4.17 -33.22 25.98
N GLN A 505 -3.65 -32.54 24.95
CA GLN A 505 -4.31 -32.43 23.64
C GLN A 505 -3.41 -32.76 22.44
N GLY A 506 -2.12 -33.04 22.63
CA GLY A 506 -1.20 -33.34 21.54
C GLY A 506 -0.99 -32.18 20.55
N ARG A 507 -1.12 -30.93 21.02
CA ARG A 507 -1.02 -29.70 20.23
C ARG A 507 0.22 -28.90 20.63
N ILE A 508 0.89 -28.30 19.65
CA ILE A 508 1.96 -27.32 19.84
C ILE A 508 1.35 -25.94 19.62
N LEU A 509 1.43 -25.10 20.63
CA LEU A 509 1.03 -23.70 20.55
C LEU A 509 2.25 -22.87 20.21
N LEU A 510 2.23 -22.21 19.05
CA LEU A 510 3.23 -21.22 18.68
C LEU A 510 2.68 -19.85 19.08
N THR A 511 3.22 -19.28 20.13
CA THR A 511 3.02 -17.91 20.58
C THR A 511 3.83 -16.99 19.68
N PRO A 512 3.25 -16.06 18.93
CA PRO A 512 4.01 -15.06 18.18
C PRO A 512 4.90 -14.21 19.11
N PRO A 513 5.94 -13.56 18.58
CA PRO A 513 6.89 -12.77 19.36
C PRO A 513 6.15 -11.79 20.28
N HIS A 514 6.56 -11.79 21.55
CA HIS A 514 5.99 -10.93 22.56
C HIS A 514 6.38 -9.46 22.31
N TYR A 515 5.37 -8.58 22.25
CA TYR A 515 5.53 -7.19 22.66
C TYR A 515 5.80 -7.17 24.17
N SER A 516 6.90 -6.55 24.60
CA SER A 516 7.34 -6.57 25.99
C SER A 516 6.50 -5.63 26.87
N ASP A 517 5.32 -6.06 27.32
CA ASP A 517 4.78 -5.70 28.64
C ASP A 517 3.68 -6.70 29.07
N SER A 518 3.95 -7.48 30.12
CA SER A 518 3.16 -8.65 30.50
C SER A 518 2.36 -8.41 31.79
N SER A 519 1.11 -7.97 31.65
CA SER A 519 0.10 -8.18 32.71
C SER A 519 -1.34 -8.43 32.24
N ALA A 520 -1.63 -8.46 30.92
CA ALA A 520 -3.02 -8.41 30.45
C ALA A 520 -3.54 -9.55 29.53
N LEU A 521 -2.73 -10.46 28.99
CA LEU A 521 -3.23 -11.44 28.00
C LEU A 521 -2.94 -12.87 28.41
N LYS A 522 -3.95 -13.55 28.97
CA LYS A 522 -3.91 -14.98 29.34
C LYS A 522 -4.77 -15.90 28.46
N GLU A 523 -5.47 -15.42 27.43
CA GLU A 523 -6.54 -16.23 26.80
C GLU A 523 -6.58 -16.30 25.27
N HIS A 524 -5.60 -15.78 24.51
CA HIS A 524 -5.62 -15.87 23.04
C HIS A 524 -4.35 -16.49 22.48
N ASN A 525 -4.47 -17.75 22.06
CA ASN A 525 -3.38 -18.65 21.74
C ASN A 525 -3.74 -19.33 20.40
N THR A 526 -2.93 -19.10 19.35
CA THR A 526 -3.18 -19.67 18.01
C THR A 526 -2.79 -21.14 17.98
N VAL A 527 -3.78 -22.03 17.86
CA VAL A 527 -3.59 -23.48 17.88
C VAL A 527 -3.27 -23.99 16.48
N TYR A 528 -2.09 -24.59 16.28
CA TYR A 528 -1.77 -25.35 15.07
C TYR A 528 -1.98 -26.85 15.32
N GLU A 529 -2.68 -27.54 14.41
CA GLU A 529 -2.91 -29.00 14.48
C GLU A 529 -1.94 -29.75 13.55
N VAL A 530 -1.07 -30.58 14.13
CA VAL A 530 -0.17 -31.46 13.36
C VAL A 530 -0.92 -32.77 13.06
N VAL A 531 -1.41 -32.92 11.83
CA VAL A 531 -2.11 -34.15 11.41
C VAL A 531 -1.09 -35.24 11.07
N ARG A 532 -1.16 -36.34 11.82
CA ARG A 532 -0.30 -37.53 11.66
C ARG A 532 -0.61 -38.25 10.33
N GLN A 533 0.28 -38.18 9.34
CA GLN A 533 0.28 -39.19 8.27
C GLN A 533 1.15 -40.38 8.71
N SER A 534 0.50 -41.55 8.82
CA SER A 534 1.18 -42.79 9.18
C SER A 534 2.20 -43.16 8.10
N THR A 535 3.40 -43.51 8.57
CA THR A 535 4.58 -44.01 7.84
C THR A 535 5.47 -42.94 7.18
N GLY A 536 6.45 -42.48 7.96
CA GLY A 536 7.73 -41.93 7.50
C GLY A 536 7.64 -40.68 6.64
N SER A 537 7.57 -39.51 7.27
CA SER A 537 7.67 -38.24 6.54
C SER A 537 8.20 -37.10 7.41
N THR A 538 9.16 -36.37 6.85
CA THR A 538 9.52 -35.01 7.24
C THR A 538 8.32 -34.11 6.97
N VAL A 539 7.76 -33.47 8.00
CA VAL A 539 6.78 -32.39 7.80
C VAL A 539 7.59 -31.12 7.52
N ARG A 540 7.59 -30.68 6.26
CA ARG A 540 8.14 -29.37 5.87
C ARG A 540 7.01 -28.37 5.80
N THR A 541 6.89 -27.52 6.81
CA THR A 541 6.06 -26.31 6.71
C THR A 541 6.99 -25.16 6.35
N VAL A 542 6.93 -24.70 5.11
CA VAL A 542 7.77 -23.59 4.62
C VAL A 542 7.00 -22.30 4.85
N GLN A 543 7.28 -21.63 5.97
CA GLN A 543 7.06 -20.19 6.08
C GLN A 543 8.44 -19.54 5.86
N ARG A 544 8.52 -18.61 4.90
CA ARG A 544 9.75 -18.26 4.16
C ARG A 544 10.92 -17.66 4.98
N CYS A 545 10.80 -17.52 6.30
CA CYS A 545 11.88 -17.03 7.16
C CYS A 545 12.44 -18.06 8.15
N VAL A 546 11.76 -19.19 8.41
CA VAL A 546 12.23 -20.20 9.37
C VAL A 546 11.83 -21.60 8.92
N GLN A 547 12.80 -22.48 8.65
CA GLN A 547 12.55 -23.90 8.50
C GLN A 547 12.47 -24.53 9.90
N VAL A 548 11.33 -25.14 10.23
CA VAL A 548 11.15 -25.92 11.47
C VAL A 548 11.34 -27.40 11.15
N ASP A 549 12.48 -27.95 11.56
CA ASP A 549 12.73 -29.38 11.44
C ASP A 549 12.17 -30.10 12.68
N ILE A 550 11.19 -30.98 12.46
CA ILE A 550 10.65 -31.87 13.49
C ILE A 550 11.30 -33.23 13.32
N THR A 551 12.18 -33.60 14.25
CA THR A 551 12.74 -34.95 14.32
C THR A 551 12.15 -35.69 15.53
N GLY A 552 11.40 -36.75 15.26
CA GLY A 552 10.94 -37.68 16.29
C GLY A 552 12.00 -38.74 16.59
N ASP A 553 12.14 -39.14 17.84
CA ASP A 553 12.88 -40.35 18.18
C ASP A 553 12.16 -41.61 17.63
N ALA A 554 12.89 -42.72 17.50
CA ALA A 554 12.34 -43.97 16.97
C ALA A 554 11.22 -44.57 17.84
N THR A 555 11.08 -44.08 19.07
CA THR A 555 10.09 -44.51 20.06
C THR A 555 8.83 -43.63 20.06
N GLY A 556 8.83 -42.49 19.37
CA GLY A 556 7.73 -41.54 19.33
C GLY A 556 7.48 -40.80 20.65
N THR A 557 8.49 -40.72 21.51
CA THR A 557 8.42 -40.21 22.89
C THR A 557 9.06 -38.84 23.09
N GLY A 558 9.81 -38.34 22.11
CA GLY A 558 10.39 -37.01 22.14
C GLY A 558 10.47 -36.41 20.75
N TYR A 559 10.16 -35.13 20.64
CA TYR A 559 10.36 -34.35 19.42
C TYR A 559 11.47 -33.34 19.66
N THR A 560 12.28 -33.09 18.65
CA THR A 560 13.22 -31.96 18.70
C THR A 560 12.80 -30.93 17.67
N LEU A 561 12.66 -29.69 18.10
CA LEU A 561 12.41 -28.53 17.25
C LEU A 561 13.70 -27.74 17.09
N ARG A 562 14.00 -27.34 15.85
CA ARG A 562 15.07 -26.38 15.53
C ARG A 562 14.52 -25.34 14.57
N ALA A 563 14.83 -24.08 14.83
CA ALA A 563 14.63 -22.99 13.87
C ALA A 563 15.92 -22.81 13.10
N CYS A 564 15.86 -22.92 11.77
CA CYS A 564 17.03 -22.74 10.91
C CYS A 564 16.84 -21.55 9.96
N ASP A 565 17.92 -20.80 9.75
CA ASP A 565 17.98 -19.75 8.74
C ASP A 565 18.32 -20.32 7.34
N HIS A 566 18.35 -19.45 6.33
CA HIS A 566 18.62 -19.83 4.94
C HIS A 566 20.06 -20.29 4.68
N SER A 567 20.97 -20.02 5.62
CA SER A 567 22.37 -20.44 5.55
C SER A 567 22.60 -21.84 6.10
N GLY A 568 21.55 -22.45 6.70
CA GLY A 568 21.62 -23.75 7.36
C GLY A 568 22.13 -23.67 8.80
N SER A 569 22.27 -22.47 9.36
CA SER A 569 22.53 -22.27 10.78
C SER A 569 21.23 -22.46 11.55
N CYS A 570 21.26 -23.31 12.58
CA CYS A 570 20.08 -23.64 13.37
C CYS A 570 20.28 -23.27 14.84
N SER A 571 19.19 -22.90 15.51
CA SER A 571 19.17 -22.74 16.97
C SER A 571 19.47 -24.06 17.69
N GLU A 572 19.84 -23.96 18.97
CA GLU A 572 19.94 -25.12 19.85
C GLU A 572 18.61 -25.90 19.85
N PRO A 573 18.64 -27.23 19.70
CA PRO A 573 17.45 -28.06 19.72
C PRO A 573 16.66 -27.90 21.03
N ILE A 574 15.37 -27.60 20.89
CA ILE A 574 14.42 -27.70 22.01
C ILE A 574 13.87 -29.12 21.96
N THR A 575 14.16 -29.91 22.99
CA THR A 575 13.58 -31.26 23.16
C THR A 575 12.23 -31.11 23.85
N LEU A 576 11.17 -31.57 23.18
CA LEU A 576 9.78 -31.63 23.65
C LEU A 576 9.46 -32.99 24.27
#